data_AF-A0A7X2L537-F1
#
_entry.id   AF-A0A7X2L537-F1
#
_cell.length_a   1.000
_cell.length_b   1.000
_cell.length_c   1.000
_cell.angle_alpha   90.00
_cell.angle_beta   90.00
_cell.angle_gamma   90.00
#
_symmetry.space_group_name_H-M   'P 1'
#
loop_
_entity.id
_entity.type
_entity.pdbx_description
1 polymer ?
#
loop_
_entity_poly.entity_id
_entity_poly.type
_entity_poly.pdbx_seq_one_letter_code
_entity_poly.pdbx_strand_id
1 'polypeptide(L)'
;MSAQQQLRDNITNALERYFPDIPVYVNGEKPQAAYFQPAMISATFDRQREGRYLAVYHFGIRYEQGSLLRGEEMADELREALAVIEKEDVSVRSVRHAWEAGTAERGPLFTVDYMLYLQSDQSEAVKMGQMTGGEQLK
;
A
#
# COMPACT_ATOMS: atom_id res chain seq x y z
N MET A 1 3.37 16.39 -0.73
CA MET A 1 3.49 14.92 -0.55
C MET A 1 2.57 14.26 -1.56
N SER A 2 2.99 13.22 -2.29
CA SER A 2 2.12 12.53 -3.27
C SER A 2 1.10 11.63 -2.56
N ALA A 3 -0.06 11.38 -3.17
CA ALA A 3 -1.07 10.49 -2.61
C ALA A 3 -0.54 9.05 -2.39
N GLN A 4 0.35 8.59 -3.28
CA GLN A 4 1.08 7.33 -3.09
C GLN A 4 1.92 7.34 -1.82
N GLN A 5 2.67 8.41 -1.57
CA GLN A 5 3.52 8.52 -0.38
C GLN A 5 2.67 8.54 0.89
N GLN A 6 1.57 9.31 0.88
CA GLN A 6 0.63 9.38 1.99
C GLN A 6 0.03 8.01 2.31
N LEU A 7 -0.41 7.26 1.29
CA LEU A 7 -0.95 5.91 1.48
C LEU A 7 0.10 4.95 2.03
N ARG A 8 1.33 5.00 1.52
CA ARG A 8 2.42 4.18 2.05
C ARG A 8 2.68 4.49 3.52
N ASP A 9 2.72 5.77 3.88
CA ASP A 9 2.97 6.20 5.26
C ASP A 9 1.81 5.78 6.18
N ASN A 10 0.56 5.88 5.72
CA ASN A 10 -0.61 5.39 6.44
C ASN A 10 -0.57 3.87 6.64
N ILE A 11 -0.19 3.10 5.61
CA ILE A 11 -0.01 1.64 5.70
C ILE A 11 1.08 1.30 6.71
N THR A 12 2.24 1.96 6.64
CA THR A 12 3.34 1.76 7.60
C THR A 12 2.89 2.03 9.03
N ASN A 13 2.23 3.16 9.28
CA ASN A 13 1.73 3.52 10.61
C ASN A 13 0.69 2.51 11.14
N ALA A 14 -0.19 2.00 10.26
CA ALA A 14 -1.16 0.98 10.64
C ALA A 14 -0.48 -0.34 11.03
N LEU A 15 0.52 -0.77 10.25
CA LEU A 15 1.30 -1.97 10.53
C LEU A 15 2.08 -1.84 11.84
N GLU A 16 2.76 -0.71 12.09
CA GLU A 16 3.49 -0.47 13.34
C GLU A 16 2.57 -0.44 14.57
N ARG A 17 1.34 0.03 14.42
CA ARG A 17 0.35 0.08 15.51
C ARG A 17 -0.20 -1.31 15.84
N TYR A 18 -0.48 -2.14 14.84
CA TYR A 18 -1.10 -3.46 15.03
C TYR A 18 -0.08 -4.57 15.30
N PHE A 19 1.12 -4.44 14.75
CA PHE A 19 2.20 -5.43 14.87
C PHE A 19 3.48 -4.76 15.40
N PRO A 20 3.47 -4.26 16.64
CA PRO A 20 4.59 -3.48 17.20
C PRO A 20 5.91 -4.28 17.28
N ASP A 21 5.83 -5.60 17.30
CA ASP A 21 6.98 -6.50 17.36
C ASP A 21 7.56 -6.86 15.98
N ILE A 22 6.89 -6.48 14.88
CA ILE A 22 7.32 -6.79 13.52
C ILE A 22 7.75 -5.50 12.82
N PRO A 23 9.04 -5.32 12.50
CA PRO A 23 9.51 -4.11 11.84
C PRO A 23 8.92 -3.95 10.42
N VAL A 24 8.72 -2.70 10.01
CA VAL A 24 8.29 -2.35 8.65
C VAL A 24 9.49 -1.81 7.87
N TYR A 25 9.92 -2.53 6.84
CA TYR A 25 11.03 -2.13 5.98
C TYR A 25 10.52 -1.29 4.79
N VAL A 26 10.94 -0.02 4.73
CA VAL A 26 10.61 0.91 3.64
C VAL A 26 11.85 1.27 2.82
N ASN A 27 13.00 1.49 3.46
CA ASN A 27 14.29 1.77 2.84
C ASN A 27 15.46 1.46 3.82
N GLY A 28 16.69 1.48 3.32
CA GLY A 28 17.89 1.30 4.15
C GLY A 28 18.34 -0.16 4.30
N GLU A 29 18.88 -0.51 5.47
CA GLU A 29 19.28 -1.88 5.77
C GLU A 29 18.07 -2.75 6.07
N LYS A 30 18.02 -3.93 5.46
CA LYS A 30 16.95 -4.90 5.70
C LYS A 30 17.07 -5.49 7.11
N PRO A 31 15.95 -5.69 7.82
CA PRO A 31 15.95 -6.44 9.07
C PRO A 31 16.51 -7.86 8.89
N GLN A 32 17.21 -8.36 9.91
CA GLN A 32 17.69 -9.74 9.99
C GLN A 32 16.66 -10.71 10.60
N ALA A 33 15.51 -10.18 11.01
CA ALA A 33 14.37 -10.93 11.54
C ALA A 33 13.17 -10.74 10.62
N ALA A 34 12.06 -11.42 10.90
CA ALA A 34 10.84 -11.29 10.11
C ALA A 34 10.34 -9.83 10.06
N TYR A 35 9.87 -9.38 8.90
CA TYR A 35 9.49 -7.98 8.67
C TYR A 35 8.38 -7.84 7.64
N PHE A 36 7.67 -6.71 7.70
CA PHE A 36 6.76 -6.29 6.65
C PHE A 36 7.47 -5.44 5.61
N GLN A 37 7.14 -5.64 4.34
CA GLN A 37 7.60 -4.80 3.25
C GLN A 37 6.40 -4.32 2.42
N PRO A 38 5.86 -3.12 2.71
CA PRO A 38 4.83 -2.51 1.89
C PRO A 38 5.44 -1.97 0.59
N ALA A 39 4.81 -2.30 -0.54
CA ALA A 39 5.20 -1.83 -1.85
C ALA A 39 3.97 -1.56 -2.72
N MET A 40 3.99 -0.46 -3.46
CA MET A 40 2.98 -0.22 -4.48
C MET A 40 3.25 -1.17 -5.65
N ILE A 41 2.22 -1.92 -6.05
CA ILE A 41 2.28 -2.85 -7.19
C ILE A 41 1.85 -2.13 -8.46
N SER A 42 0.76 -1.38 -8.40
CA SER A 42 0.27 -0.59 -9.53
C SER A 42 -0.58 0.60 -9.07
N ALA A 43 -0.76 1.58 -9.95
CA ALA A 43 -1.69 2.68 -9.78
C ALA A 43 -2.40 2.95 -11.10
N THR A 44 -3.73 3.03 -11.06
CA THR A 44 -4.57 3.39 -12.22
C THR A 44 -5.34 4.66 -11.93
N PHE A 45 -5.54 5.48 -12.98
CA PHE A 45 -6.21 6.77 -12.89
C PHE A 45 -7.27 6.87 -13.96
N ASP A 46 -8.53 6.88 -13.54
CA ASP A 46 -9.69 6.96 -14.42
C ASP A 46 -10.40 8.30 -14.28
N ARG A 47 -10.56 9.01 -15.40
CA ARG A 47 -11.41 10.22 -15.45
C ARG A 47 -12.87 9.77 -15.46
N GLN A 48 -13.58 10.01 -14.37
CA GLN A 48 -14.98 9.62 -14.21
C GLN A 48 -15.92 10.60 -14.91
N ARG A 49 -15.67 11.91 -14.74
CA ARG A 49 -16.37 13.01 -15.42
C ARG A 49 -15.53 14.29 -15.36
N GLU A 50 -16.03 15.38 -15.93
CA GLU A 50 -15.33 16.67 -15.85
C GLU A 50 -15.04 17.05 -14.38
N GLY A 51 -13.76 17.28 -14.08
CA GLY A 51 -13.27 17.62 -12.75
C GLY A 51 -13.32 16.51 -11.69
N ARG A 52 -13.60 15.25 -12.06
CA ARG A 52 -13.58 14.11 -11.13
C ARG A 52 -12.74 12.96 -11.66
N TYR A 53 -11.76 12.58 -10.86
CA TYR A 53 -10.86 11.48 -11.14
C TYR A 53 -10.96 10.44 -10.03
N LEU A 54 -10.76 9.20 -10.40
CA LEU A 54 -10.66 8.07 -9.51
C LEU A 54 -9.25 7.52 -9.63
N ALA A 55 -8.52 7.51 -8.53
CA ALA A 55 -7.23 6.83 -8.44
C ALA A 55 -7.43 5.51 -7.72
N VAL A 56 -6.93 4.42 -8.28
CA VAL A 56 -6.88 3.12 -7.60
C VAL A 56 -5.42 2.76 -7.41
N TYR A 57 -5.02 2.59 -6.15
CA TYR A 57 -3.67 2.17 -5.78
C TYR A 57 -3.71 0.75 -5.26
N HIS A 58 -3.04 -0.17 -5.97
CA HIS A 58 -2.87 -1.55 -5.55
C HIS A 58 -1.57 -1.68 -4.78
N PHE A 59 -1.66 -1.99 -3.48
CA PHE A 59 -0.51 -2.19 -2.60
C PHE A 59 -0.36 -3.66 -2.23
N GLY A 60 0.89 -4.09 -2.13
CA GLY A 60 1.28 -5.38 -1.58
C GLY A 60 2.06 -5.20 -0.29
N ILE A 61 1.75 -6.01 0.72
CA ILE A 61 2.47 -6.10 1.99
C ILE A 61 3.04 -7.51 2.06
N ARG A 62 4.37 -7.60 1.90
CA ARG A 62 5.07 -8.87 2.03
C ARG A 62 5.47 -9.12 3.47
N TYR A 63 5.31 -10.35 3.94
CA TYR A 63 5.88 -10.81 5.20
C TYR A 63 7.11 -11.65 4.91
N GLU A 64 8.29 -11.05 5.04
CA GLU A 64 9.56 -11.66 4.67
C GLU A 64 10.29 -12.24 5.89
N GLN A 65 11.15 -13.24 5.67
CA GLN A 65 11.92 -13.96 6.71
C GLN A 65 11.07 -14.59 7.85
N GLY A 66 9.75 -14.65 7.69
CA GLY A 66 8.83 -15.33 8.60
C GLY A 66 8.32 -16.67 8.04
N SER A 67 7.57 -17.41 8.86
CA SER A 67 6.92 -18.65 8.41
C SER A 67 5.63 -18.36 7.64
N LEU A 68 5.31 -19.24 6.69
CA LEU A 68 4.05 -19.18 5.94
C LEU A 68 2.84 -19.21 6.87
N LEU A 69 2.84 -20.15 7.83
CA LEU A 69 1.76 -20.30 8.81
C LEU A 69 1.50 -19.01 9.58
N ARG A 70 2.58 -18.34 10.04
CA ARG A 70 2.44 -17.07 10.75
C ARG A 70 1.88 -15.97 9.84
N GLY A 71 2.29 -15.94 8.57
CA GLY A 71 1.73 -15.01 7.58
C GLY A 71 0.25 -15.24 7.26
N GLU A 72 -0.21 -16.49 7.32
CA GLU A 72 -1.62 -16.85 7.18
C GLU A 72 -2.43 -16.43 8.42
N GLU A 73 -1.92 -16.72 9.63
CA GLU A 73 -2.54 -16.29 10.89
C GLU A 73 -2.74 -14.77 10.96
N MET A 74 -1.82 -13.99 10.39
CA MET A 74 -1.89 -12.53 10.37
C MET A 74 -2.83 -11.95 9.30
N ALA A 75 -3.40 -12.76 8.39
CA ALA A 75 -4.18 -12.24 7.26
C ALA A 75 -5.43 -11.45 7.70
N ASP A 76 -6.14 -11.96 8.72
CA ASP A 76 -7.30 -11.27 9.28
C ASP A 76 -6.89 -10.00 10.05
N GLU A 77 -5.80 -10.06 10.82
CA GLU A 77 -5.26 -8.90 11.54
C GLU A 77 -4.78 -7.81 10.58
N LEU A 78 -4.16 -8.18 9.45
CA LEU A 78 -3.75 -7.27 8.38
C LEU A 78 -4.95 -6.56 7.76
N ARG A 79 -6.03 -7.30 7.49
CA ARG A 79 -7.27 -6.70 6.99
C ARG A 79 -7.80 -5.65 7.97
N GLU A 80 -7.85 -5.97 9.25
CA GLU A 80 -8.35 -5.05 10.28
C GLU A 80 -7.43 -3.83 10.46
N ALA A 81 -6.11 -4.03 10.43
CA ALA A 81 -5.13 -2.94 10.51
C ALA A 81 -5.32 -1.92 9.38
N LEU A 82 -5.53 -2.41 8.16
CA LEU A 82 -5.65 -1.58 6.97
C LEU A 82 -7.03 -0.91 6.84
N ALA A 83 -8.07 -1.50 7.43
CA ALA A 83 -9.39 -0.88 7.50
C ALA A 83 -9.41 0.41 8.34
N VAL A 84 -8.44 0.63 9.24
CA VAL A 84 -8.33 1.88 10.01
C VAL A 84 -8.05 3.09 9.12
N ILE A 85 -7.36 2.90 8.00
CA ILE A 85 -6.99 3.98 7.07
C ILE A 85 -8.25 4.65 6.50
N GLU A 86 -9.32 3.90 6.24
CA GLU A 86 -10.61 4.45 5.80
C GLU A 86 -11.29 5.33 6.86
N LYS A 87 -11.05 5.04 8.15
CA LYS A 87 -11.63 5.80 9.26
C LYS A 87 -10.90 7.12 9.45
N GLU A 88 -9.61 7.16 9.13
CA GLU A 88 -8.74 8.32 9.30
C GLU A 88 -8.81 9.28 8.10
N ASP A 89 -9.13 8.79 6.89
CA ASP A 89 -9.31 9.61 5.68
C ASP A 89 -10.60 9.25 4.92
N VAL A 90 -11.61 10.13 5.00
CA VAL A 90 -12.93 9.97 4.34
C VAL A 90 -12.87 9.91 2.81
N SER A 91 -11.74 10.30 2.20
CA SER A 91 -11.54 10.27 0.75
C SER A 91 -10.95 8.95 0.24
N VAL A 92 -10.47 8.09 1.16
CA VAL A 92 -9.85 6.79 0.88
C VAL A 92 -10.84 5.68 1.23
N ARG A 93 -11.01 4.73 0.31
CA ARG A 93 -11.72 3.48 0.61
C ARG A 93 -10.90 2.28 0.17
N SER A 94 -10.70 1.31 1.04
CA SER A 94 -10.24 0.00 0.62
C SER A 94 -11.41 -0.75 -0.01
N VAL A 95 -11.18 -1.42 -1.13
CA VAL A 95 -12.27 -2.08 -1.88
C VAL A 95 -12.04 -3.55 -2.11
N ARG A 96 -10.80 -4.00 -2.01
CA ARG A 96 -10.45 -5.40 -2.19
C ARG A 96 -9.25 -5.73 -1.33
N HIS A 97 -9.34 -6.87 -0.67
CA HIS A 97 -8.25 -7.49 0.07
C HIS A 97 -8.07 -8.89 -0.50
N ALA A 98 -6.82 -9.32 -0.68
CA ALA A 98 -6.52 -10.69 -1.08
C ALA A 98 -5.23 -11.15 -0.41
N TRP A 99 -5.18 -12.44 -0.10
CA TRP A 99 -4.01 -13.09 0.46
C TRP A 99 -3.47 -14.13 -0.53
N GLU A 100 -2.15 -14.16 -0.65
CA GLU A 100 -1.40 -15.15 -1.42
C GLU A 100 -0.31 -15.74 -0.52
N ALA A 101 -0.19 -17.06 -0.51
CA ALA A 101 0.82 -17.79 0.26
C ALA A 101 2.28 -17.37 -0.08
N GLY A 102 2.49 -16.72 -1.23
CA GLY A 102 3.83 -16.40 -1.73
C GLY A 102 4.52 -17.61 -2.36
N THR A 103 5.84 -17.54 -2.52
CA THR A 103 6.69 -18.61 -3.04
C THR A 103 7.87 -18.85 -2.10
N ALA A 104 8.67 -19.90 -2.33
CA ALA A 104 9.88 -20.13 -1.55
C ALA A 104 10.90 -18.97 -1.62
N GLU A 105 10.83 -18.15 -2.67
CA GLU A 105 11.72 -17.01 -2.91
C GLU A 105 11.16 -15.68 -2.38
N ARG A 106 9.86 -15.62 -2.09
CA ARG A 106 9.18 -14.42 -1.61
C ARG A 106 8.10 -14.79 -0.60
N GLY A 107 8.17 -14.22 0.59
CA GLY A 107 7.20 -14.51 1.64
C GLY A 107 5.74 -14.18 1.27
N PRO A 108 4.79 -14.55 2.14
CA PRO A 108 3.36 -14.33 1.93
C PRO A 108 3.06 -12.89 1.54
N LEU A 109 2.11 -12.72 0.63
CA LEU A 109 1.71 -11.42 0.10
C LEU A 109 0.25 -11.15 0.45
N PHE A 110 0.03 -10.11 1.23
CA PHE A 110 -1.28 -9.52 1.39
C PHE A 110 -1.41 -8.35 0.42
N THR A 111 -2.52 -8.24 -0.30
CA THR A 111 -2.78 -7.13 -1.21
C THR A 111 -4.05 -6.38 -0.82
N VAL A 112 -4.02 -5.08 -1.04
CA VAL A 112 -5.14 -4.18 -0.80
C VAL A 112 -5.26 -3.14 -1.91
N ASP A 113 -6.48 -2.93 -2.38
CA ASP A 113 -6.83 -1.88 -3.34
C ASP A 113 -7.42 -0.68 -2.62
N TYR A 114 -6.79 0.50 -2.75
CA TYR A 114 -7.33 1.77 -2.24
C TYR A 114 -7.87 2.63 -3.38
N MET A 115 -9.13 3.00 -3.27
CA MET A 115 -9.81 3.94 -4.16
C MET A 115 -9.83 5.34 -3.54
N LEU A 116 -9.32 6.32 -4.27
CA LEU A 116 -9.26 7.73 -3.88
C LEU A 116 -10.05 8.57 -4.88
N TYR A 117 -11.00 9.35 -4.36
CA TYR A 117 -11.76 10.32 -5.17
C TYR A 117 -11.03 11.66 -5.20
N LEU A 118 -10.52 12.02 -6.37
CA LEU A 118 -9.78 13.27 -6.58
C LEU A 118 -10.68 14.31 -7.27
N GLN A 119 -10.73 15.52 -6.71
CA GLN A 119 -11.28 16.71 -7.38
C GLN A 119 -10.20 17.38 -8.25
N SER A 120 -10.64 18.19 -9.22
CA SER A 120 -9.80 18.81 -10.27
C SER A 120 -8.47 19.39 -9.78
N ASP A 121 -8.47 20.19 -8.71
CA ASP A 121 -7.27 20.84 -8.15
C ASP A 121 -6.24 19.85 -7.58
N GLN A 122 -6.70 18.70 -7.06
CA GLN A 122 -5.79 17.67 -6.53
C GLN A 122 -5.28 16.73 -7.63
N SER A 123 -6.00 16.61 -8.75
CA SER A 123 -5.62 15.72 -9.86
C SER A 123 -4.33 16.17 -10.56
N GLU A 124 -4.09 17.47 -10.70
CA GLU A 124 -2.88 17.97 -11.38
C GLU A 124 -1.62 17.70 -10.54
N ALA A 125 -1.68 17.90 -9.22
CA ALA A 125 -0.57 17.61 -8.32
C ALA A 125 -0.21 16.10 -8.30
N VAL A 126 -1.21 15.22 -8.37
CA VAL A 126 -0.99 13.76 -8.41
C VAL A 126 -0.43 13.31 -9.76
N LYS A 127 -0.91 13.88 -10.88
CA LYS A 127 -0.35 13.60 -12.22
C LYS A 127 1.09 14.09 -12.36
N MET A 128 1.40 15.27 -11.86
CA MET A 128 2.75 15.85 -11.91
C MET A 128 3.76 15.05 -11.07
N GLY A 129 3.33 14.47 -9.94
CA GLY A 129 4.18 13.61 -9.12
C GLY A 129 4.56 12.26 -9.76
N GLN A 130 3.80 11.80 -10.76
CA GLN A 130 4.11 10.57 -11.51
C GLN A 130 4.99 10.82 -12.75
N MET A 131 4.93 12.02 -13.35
CA MET A 131 5.76 12.36 -14.51
C MET A 131 7.25 12.59 -14.15
N THR A 132 7.58 12.89 -12.89
CA THR A 132 8.96 13.03 -12.42
C THR A 132 9.69 11.68 -12.22
N GLY A 133 9.05 10.54 -12.48
CA GLY A 133 9.69 9.21 -12.44
C GLY A 133 10.15 8.69 -13.80
N GLY A 134 10.01 9.48 -14.86
CA GLY A 134 10.34 9.11 -16.24
C GLY A 134 11.58 9.82 -16.79
N GLU A 135 12.72 9.73 -16.10
CA GLU A 135 14.00 10.14 -16.70
C GLU A 135 14.59 8.99 -17.52
N GLN A 136 14.45 9.15 -18.84
CA GLN A 136 15.30 8.72 -19.95
C GLN A 136 16.17 7.47 -19.77
N LEU A 137 15.83 6.42 -20.51
CA LEU A 137 16.84 5.57 -21.14
C LEU A 137 16.88 5.93 -22.63
N LYS A 138 17.93 6.66 -23.00
CA LYS A 138 18.43 6.73 -24.37
C LYS A 138 19.07 5.40 -24.76
#